data_AF-A0A3B9BGU8-F1
#
_entry.id   AF-A0A3B9BGU8-F1
#
_cell.length_a   1.000
_cell.length_b   1.000
_cell.length_c   1.000
_cell.angle_alpha   90.00
_cell.angle_beta   90.00
_cell.angle_gamma   90.00
#
_symmetry.space_group_name_H-M   'P 1'
#
loop_
_entity.id
_entity.type
_entity.pdbx_description
1 polymer ?
#
loop_
_entity_poly.entity_id
_entity_poly.type
_entity_poly.pdbx_seq_one_letter_code
_entity_poly.pdbx_strand_id
1 'polypeptide(L)' 'PLAKALIGKTVGDSIEVNTPGGGKSYEILEVKYI' A
#
# COMPACT_ATOMS: atom_id res chain seq x y z
N PRO A 1 -5.38 8.09 -1.71
CA PRO A 1 -5.39 6.75 -2.35
C PRO A 1 -4.52 5.73 -1.59
N LEU A 2 -3.24 6.06 -1.37
CA LEU A 2 -2.27 5.16 -0.75
C LEU A 2 -2.63 4.77 0.70
N ALA A 3 -2.86 5.74 1.59
CA ALA A 3 -3.21 5.46 2.98
C ALA A 3 -4.48 4.60 3.13
N LYS A 4 -5.48 4.78 2.26
CA LYS A 4 -6.69 3.95 2.23
C LYS A 4 -6.40 2.52 1.76
N ALA A 5 -5.49 2.35 0.81
CA ALA A 5 -5.10 1.04 0.29
C ALA A 5 -4.30 0.22 1.31
N LEU A 6 -3.68 0.88 2.30
CA LEU A 6 -2.91 0.26 3.38
C LEU A 6 -3.78 -0.18 4.58
N ILE A 7 -5.06 0.22 4.65
CA ILE A 7 -5.94 -0.12 5.79
C ILE A 7 -6.18 -1.64 5.82
N GLY A 8 -5.87 -2.27 6.95
CA GLY A 8 -6.09 -3.70 7.18
C GLY A 8 -5.09 -4.62 6.47
N LYS A 9 -4.04 -4.08 5.87
CA LYS A 9 -2.97 -4.82 5.20
C LYS A 9 -1.79 -5.06 6.15
N THR A 10 -1.07 -6.14 5.93
CA THR A 10 0.03 -6.61 6.78
C THR A 10 1.35 -6.70 6.01
N VAL A 11 2.46 -6.87 6.73
CA VAL A 11 3.79 -7.03 6.10
C VAL A 11 3.77 -8.25 5.18
N GLY A 12 4.25 -8.09 3.94
CA GLY A 12 4.19 -9.08 2.87
C GLY A 12 2.96 -9.00 1.98
N ASP A 13 2.00 -8.10 2.27
CA ASP A 13 0.90 -7.86 1.35
C ASP A 13 1.28 -6.90 0.22
N SER A 14 0.76 -7.19 -0.98
CA SER A 14 0.80 -6.29 -2.13
C SER A 14 -0.50 -5.50 -2.26
N ILE A 15 -0.38 -4.22 -2.61
CA ILE A 15 -1.49 -3.31 -2.86
C ILE A 15 -1.34 -2.63 -4.22
N GLU A 16 -2.45 -2.42 -4.91
CA GLU A 16 -2.49 -1.67 -6.16
C GLU A 16 -3.21 -0.33 -5.93
N VAL A 17 -2.52 0.75 -6.27
CA VAL A 17 -2.95 2.11 -5.97
C VAL A 17 -3.25 2.82 -7.27
N ASN A 18 -4.53 3.06 -7.50
CA ASN A 18 -4.97 3.83 -8.66
C ASN A 18 -4.61 5.30 -8.47
N THR A 19 -3.65 5.76 -9.26
CA THR A 19 -3.33 7.18 -9.38
C THR A 19 -3.83 7.72 -10.72
N PRO A 20 -4.14 9.02 -10.84
CA PRO A 20 -4.67 9.59 -12.07
C PRO A 20 -3.80 9.36 -13.32
N GLY A 21 -2.49 9.15 -13.15
CA GLY A 21 -1.54 8.88 -14.25
C GLY A 21 -1.27 7.40 -14.52
N GLY A 22 -2.02 6.49 -13.91
CA GLY A 22 -1.81 5.04 -13.99
C GLY A 22 -1.72 4.38 -12.61
N GLY A 23 -2.18 3.14 -12.50
CA GLY A 23 -2.05 2.35 -11.28
C GLY A 23 -0.58 2.09 -10.93
N LYS A 24 -0.23 2.16 -9.65
CA LYS A 24 1.08 1.75 -9.12
C LYS A 24 0.88 0.64 -8.10
N SER A 25 1.62 -0.45 -8.25
CA SER A 25 1.64 -1.55 -7.29
C SER A 25 2.77 -1.37 -6.29
N TYR A 26 2.47 -1.59 -5.02
CA TYR A 26 3.41 -1.49 -3.89
C TYR A 26 3.31 -2.75 -3.03
N GLU A 27 4.42 -3.11 -2.40
CA GLU A 27 4.49 -4.21 -1.44
C GLU A 27 4.88 -3.67 -0.08
N ILE A 28 4.24 -4.17 0.97
CA ILE A 28 4.49 -3.74 2.35
C ILE A 28 5.69 -4.52 2.89
N LEU A 29 6.85 -3.86 2.98
CA LEU A 29 8.08 -4.49 3.46
C LEU A 29 8.19 -4.51 4.99
N GLU A 30 7.74 -3.45 5.67
CA GLU A 30 7.85 -3.33 7.13
C GLU A 30 6.84 -2.32 7.68
N VAL A 31 6.34 -2.56 8.89
CA VAL A 31 5.50 -1.62 9.64
C VAL A 31 6.22 -1.28 10.95
N LYS A 32 6.62 -0.01 11.11
CA LYS A 32 7.24 0.52 12.34
C LYS A 32 6.23 1.35 13.13
N TYR A 33 6.14 1.12 14.44
CA TYR A 33 5.45 1.98 15.38
C TYR A 33 6.47 2.85 16.12
N ILE A 34 6.15 4.13 16.34
CA ILE A 34 6.93 5.09 17.12
C ILE A 34 6.08 5.52 18.31
#